data_AF-A0A6I1ZRB7-F1
#
_entry.id   AF-A0A6I1ZRB7-F1
#
_cell.length_a   1.000
_cell.length_b   1.000
_cell.length_c   1.000
_cell.angle_alpha   90.00
_cell.angle_beta   90.00
_cell.angle_gamma   90.00
#
_symmetry.space_group_name_H-M   'P 1'
#
loop_
_entity.id
_entity.type
_entity.pdbx_description
1 polymer ?
#
loop_
_entity_poly.entity_id
_entity_poly.type
_entity_poly.pdbx_seq_one_letter_code
_entity_poly.pdbx_strand_id
1 'polypeptide(L)' 'MDDGFLASNPGLASRFSRHVTFPDYSFEELVTIVRQHADASGYTCAADVSQALLAFFQAQPRDQSFGNARLAR' A
#
# COMPACT_ATOMS: atom_id res chain seq x y z
N MET A 1 -2.02 -12.09 -8.42
CA MET A 1 -2.79 -13.33 -8.19
C MET A 1 -2.36 -14.27 -9.31
N ASP A 2 -1.67 -15.36 -9.00
CA ASP A 2 -1.17 -16.28 -10.02
C ASP A 2 -2.34 -16.89 -10.81
N ASP A 3 -2.40 -16.61 -12.10
CA ASP A 3 -3.41 -17.15 -13.02
C ASP A 3 -3.44 -18.69 -13.03
N GLY A 4 -2.33 -19.34 -12.62
CA GLY A 4 -2.23 -20.79 -12.49
C GLY A 4 -3.20 -21.41 -11.48
N PHE A 5 -3.59 -20.68 -10.43
CA PHE A 5 -4.54 -21.19 -9.45
C PHE A 5 -5.96 -21.27 -10.02
N LEU A 6 -6.41 -20.22 -10.71
CA LEU A 6 -7.74 -20.15 -11.31
C LEU A 6 -7.84 -21.03 -12.57
N ALA A 7 -6.76 -21.14 -13.35
CA ALA A 7 -6.69 -21.99 -14.54
C ALA A 7 -6.77 -23.50 -14.23
N SER A 8 -6.42 -23.91 -13.01
CA SER A 8 -6.46 -25.32 -12.60
C SER A 8 -7.88 -25.89 -12.45
N ASN A 9 -8.91 -25.04 -12.36
CA ASN A 9 -10.30 -25.46 -12.21
C ASN A 9 -11.26 -24.56 -13.03
N PRO A 10 -11.68 -24.98 -14.23
CA PRO A 10 -12.51 -24.16 -15.13
C PRO A 10 -13.84 -23.68 -14.50
N GLY A 11 -14.42 -24.49 -13.59
CA GLY A 11 -15.64 -24.13 -12.86
C GLY A 11 -15.42 -23.13 -11.72
N LEU A 12 -14.17 -22.90 -11.31
CA LEU A 12 -13.81 -21.89 -10.32
C LEU A 12 -13.59 -20.54 -11.02
N ALA A 13 -12.92 -20.53 -12.17
CA ALA A 13 -12.71 -19.33 -12.97
C ALA A 13 -14.04 -18.64 -13.37
N SER A 14 -15.09 -19.40 -13.68
CA SER A 14 -16.41 -18.82 -14.01
C SER A 14 -17.13 -18.15 -12.83
N ARG A 15 -16.82 -18.57 -11.58
CA ARG A 15 -17.39 -18.00 -10.34
C ARG A 15 -16.66 -16.76 -9.84
N PHE A 16 -15.42 -16.54 -10.29
CA PHE A 16 -14.60 -15.37 -9.98
C PHE A 16 -14.35 -14.53 -11.24
N SER A 17 -15.43 -14.10 -11.89
CA SER A 17 -15.35 -13.32 -13.14
C SER A 17 -14.88 -11.88 -12.93
N ARG A 18 -14.92 -11.36 -11.70
CA ARG A 18 -14.55 -9.98 -11.38
C ARG A 18 -13.23 -9.96 -10.61
N HIS A 19 -12.24 -9.33 -11.22
CA HIS A 19 -10.95 -9.07 -10.61
C HIS A 19 -10.94 -7.63 -10.09
N VAL A 20 -10.55 -7.44 -8.84
CA VAL A 20 -10.28 -6.13 -8.26
C VAL A 20 -8.77 -6.05 -8.03
N THR A 21 -8.12 -5.17 -8.77
CA THR A 21 -6.70 -4.88 -8.59
C THR A 21 -6.55 -3.82 -7.51
N PHE A 22 -5.72 -4.13 -6.51
CA PHE A 22 -5.32 -3.17 -5.49
C PHE A 22 -3.93 -2.66 -5.89
N PRO A 23 -3.83 -1.43 -6.42
CA PRO A 23 -2.52 -0.86 -6.75
C PRO A 23 -1.74 -0.56 -5.47
N ASP A 24 -0.41 -0.55 -5.58
CA ASP A 24 0.46 -0.07 -4.52
C ASP A 24 0.22 1.42 -4.25
N TYR A 25 0.40 1.85 -3.00
CA TYR A 25 0.34 3.27 -2.67
C TYR A 25 1.57 3.99 -3.23
N SER A 26 1.33 5.20 -3.75
CA SER A 26 2.39 6.18 -3.97
C SER A 26 3.02 6.59 -2.64
N PHE A 27 4.25 7.11 -2.69
CA PHE A 27 4.93 7.60 -1.49
C PHE A 27 4.16 8.74 -0.81
N GLU A 28 3.43 9.55 -1.58
CA GLU A 28 2.59 10.64 -1.06
C GLU A 28 1.35 10.11 -0.32
N GLU A 29 0.75 9.03 -0.83
CA GLU A 29 -0.34 8.34 -0.15
C GLU A 29 0.12 7.72 1.17
N LEU A 30 1.35 7.17 1.22
CA LEU A 30 1.93 6.66 2.48
C LEU A 30 2.14 7.78 3.51
N VAL A 31 2.64 8.95 3.10
CA VAL A 31 2.76 10.12 3.98
C VAL A 31 1.38 10.53 4.51
N THR A 32 0.36 10.49 3.66
CA THR A 32 -1.03 10.81 4.04
C THR A 32 -1.56 9.83 5.09
N ILE A 33 -1.32 8.53 4.92
CA ILE A 33 -1.71 7.49 5.88
C ILE A 33 -1.04 7.72 7.24
N VAL A 34 0.27 7.97 7.28
CA VAL A 34 1.00 8.25 8.53
C VAL A 34 0.43 9.48 9.24
N ARG A 35 0.12 10.55 8.50
CA ARG A 35 -0.49 11.75 9.07
C ARG A 35 -1.87 11.47 9.67
N GLN A 36 -2.71 10.72 8.98
CA GLN A 36 -4.02 10.33 9.50
C GLN A 36 -3.90 9.51 10.79
N HIS A 37 -2.91 8.61 10.88
CA HIS A 37 -2.63 7.87 12.10
C HIS A 37 -2.14 8.76 13.25
N ALA A 38 -1.26 9.72 12.96
CA ALA A 38 -0.80 10.70 13.95
C ALA A 38 -1.95 11.55 14.47
N ASP A 39 -2.78 12.10 13.57
CA ASP A 39 -3.95 12.92 13.92
C ASP A 39 -4.95 12.12 14.76
N ALA A 40 -5.23 10.87 14.40
CA ALA A 40 -6.09 9.97 15.17
C ALA A 40 -5.53 9.65 16.57
N SER A 41 -4.21 9.75 16.74
CA SER A 41 -3.52 9.56 18.01
C SER A 41 -3.34 10.85 18.81
N GLY A 42 -3.85 11.99 18.32
CA GLY A 42 -3.75 13.30 18.97
C GLY A 42 -2.44 14.04 18.72
N TYR A 43 -1.63 13.59 17.76
CA TYR A 43 -0.41 14.28 17.34
C TYR A 43 -0.64 15.03 16.03
N THR A 44 0.02 16.19 15.88
CA THR A 44 0.03 16.91 14.61
C THR A 44 1.41 16.81 13.97
N CYS A 45 1.50 16.26 12.77
CA CYS A 45 2.73 16.28 12.00
C CYS A 45 3.04 17.70 11.52
N ALA A 46 4.19 18.24 11.92
CA ALA A 46 4.70 19.48 11.35
C ALA A 46 5.07 19.30 9.86
N ALA A 47 5.18 20.41 9.13
CA ALA A 47 5.37 20.38 7.67
C ALA A 47 6.70 19.73 7.25
N ASP A 48 7.74 19.92 8.05
CA ASP A 48 9.07 19.31 7.92
C ASP A 48 9.04 17.78 8.08
N VAL A 49 8.18 17.26 8.96
CA VAL A 49 7.98 15.81 9.15
C VAL A 49 7.44 15.15 7.89
N SER A 50 6.54 15.83 7.15
CA SER A 50 5.99 15.27 5.90
C SER A 50 7.07 15.10 4.83
N GLN A 51 8.00 16.06 4.72
CA GLN A 51 9.12 15.98 3.78
C GLN A 51 10.12 14.89 4.18
N ALA A 52 10.41 14.77 5.47
CA ALA A 52 11.28 13.71 5.98
C ALA A 52 10.69 12.31 5.72
N LEU A 53 9.38 12.13 5.93
CA LEU A 53 8.67 10.89 5.63
C LEU A 53 8.71 10.56 4.13
N LEU A 54 8.50 11.56 3.27
CA LEU A 54 8.56 11.36 1.83
C LEU A 54 9.97 10.89 1.39
N ALA A 55 11.01 11.56 1.87
CA ALA A 55 12.40 11.17 1.59
C ALA A 55 12.72 9.76 2.12
N PHE A 56 12.23 9.42 3.31
CA PHE A 56 12.38 8.10 3.89
C PHE A 56 11.76 7.01 3.01
N PHE A 57 10.53 7.21 2.53
CA PHE A 57 9.85 6.25 1.66
C PHE A 57 10.52 6.13 0.30
N GLN A 58 10.98 7.23 -0.29
CA GLN A 58 11.69 7.24 -1.57
C GLN A 58 13.03 6.51 -1.52
N ALA A 59 13.69 6.46 -0.36
CA ALA A 59 14.94 5.75 -0.17
C ALA A 59 14.78 4.21 -0.06
N GLN A 60 13.56 3.71 0.09
CA GLN A 60 13.32 2.27 0.20
C GLN A 60 13.29 1.60 -1.18
N PRO A 61 13.87 0.39 -1.32
CA PRO A 61 13.75 -0.38 -2.55
C PRO A 61 12.28 -0.74 -2.80
N ARG A 62 11.78 -0.41 -3.99
CA ARG A 62 10.46 -0.86 -4.49
C ARG A 62 10.56 -2.30 -4.97
N ASP A 63 10.73 -3.22 -4.04
CA ASP A 63 10.62 -4.65 -4.34
C ASP A 63 9.19 -5.16 -4.11
N GLN A 64 8.96 -6.39 -4.54
CA GLN A 64 7.66 -7.08 -4.48
C GLN A 64 7.16 -7.29 -3.04
N SER A 65 8.01 -7.03 -2.04
CA SER A 65 7.71 -7.13 -0.62
C SER A 65 7.45 -5.77 0.04
N PHE A 66 7.43 -4.68 -0.75
CA PHE A 66 7.14 -3.34 -0.28
C PHE A 66 5.76 -3.34 0.39
N GLY A 67 5.75 -3.45 1.71
CA GLY A 67 4.59 -3.90 2.48
C GLY A 67 3.45 -2.89 2.55
N ASN A 68 3.43 -1.85 1.71
CA ASN A 68 2.44 -0.76 1.65
C ASN A 68 1.99 -0.31 3.05
N ALA A 69 0.83 -0.81 3.50
CA ALA A 69 0.24 -0.52 4.81
C ALA A 69 1.08 -0.97 6.03
N ARG A 70 2.01 -1.93 5.88
CA ARG A 70 2.92 -2.35 6.95
C ARG A 70 4.06 -1.34 7.18
N LEU A 71 4.41 -0.57 6.15
CA LEU A 71 5.50 0.41 6.18
C LEU A 71 5.05 1.77 6.73
N ALA A 72 3.74 2.04 6.68
CA ALA A 72 3.11 3.28 7.14
C ALA A 72 2.50 3.20 8.56
N ARG A 73 2.75 2.12 9.31
CA ARG A 73 2.23 1.92 10.67
C ARG A 73 3.20 2.42 11.74
#